data_AF-A0A931S826-F1
#
_entry.id   AF-A0A931S826-F1
#
_cell.length_a   1.000
_cell.length_b   1.000
_cell.length_c   1.000
_cell.angle_alpha   90.00
_cell.angle_beta   90.00
_cell.angle_gamma   90.00
#
_symmetry.space_group_name_H-M   'P 1'
#
loop_
_entity.id
_entity.type
_entity.pdbx_description
1 polymer ?
#
loop_
_entity_poly.entity_id
_entity_poly.type
_entity_poly.pdbx_seq_one_letter_code
_entity_poly.pdbx_strand_id
1 'polypeptide(L)' 'MRYSVFLEPVDEPDFKGYYYAHIPALDLTTHGQGIEGALSAAQDLVEAWIAEKRAHGEAVPIEQKSLIAQIEVADALLRP' A
#
# COMPACT_ATOMS: atom_id res chain seq x y z
N MET A 1 5.52 -15.59 1.19
CA MET A 1 4.22 -15.00 0.79
C MET A 1 4.53 -13.78 -0.07
N ARG A 2 3.63 -13.40 -0.98
CA ARG A 2 3.78 -12.23 -1.84
C ARG A 2 2.49 -11.45 -1.74
N TYR A 3 2.60 -10.13 -1.66
CA TYR A 3 1.46 -9.21 -1.67
C TYR A 3 1.65 -8.21 -2.80
N SER A 4 0.57 -7.78 -3.42
CA SER A 4 0.54 -6.70 -4.39
C SER A 4 0.60 -5.37 -3.65
N VAL A 5 1.38 -4.43 -4.19
CA VAL A 5 1.53 -3.08 -3.64
C VAL A 5 1.07 -2.09 -4.70
N PHE A 6 0.12 -1.22 -4.34
CA PHE A 6 -0.27 -0.07 -5.15
C PHE A 6 0.57 1.14 -4.72
N LEU A 7 1.16 1.82 -5.71
CA LEU A 7 2.04 2.96 -5.48
C LEU A 7 1.42 4.21 -6.06
N GLU A 8 1.30 5.24 -5.23
CA GLU A 8 0.76 6.54 -5.62
C GLU A 8 1.72 7.65 -5.20
N PRO A 9 2.03 8.62 -6.07
CA PRO A 9 2.84 9.76 -5.67
C PRO A 9 2.12 10.56 -4.58
N VAL A 10 2.86 10.99 -3.57
CA VAL A 10 2.32 11.86 -2.51
C VAL A 10 2.25 13.29 -3.05
N ASP A 11 1.06 13.91 -2.99
CA ASP A 11 0.83 15.31 -3.36
C ASP A 11 0.76 16.22 -2.12
N GLU A 12 1.84 16.21 -1.34
CA GLU A 12 1.98 17.04 -0.13
C GLU A 12 3.33 17.79 -0.14
N PRO A 13 3.37 19.08 0.27
CA PRO A 13 4.59 19.90 0.19
C PRO A 13 5.82 19.29 0.89
N ASP A 14 5.62 18.62 2.03
CA ASP A 14 6.69 18.06 2.86
C ASP A 14 7.15 16.66 2.39
N PHE A 15 6.41 16.04 1.47
CA PHE A 15 6.64 14.67 0.98
C PHE A 15 6.99 14.63 -0.50
N LYS A 16 7.63 15.68 -1.02
CA LYS A 16 8.06 15.73 -2.42
C LYS A 16 8.93 14.53 -2.78
N GLY A 17 8.52 13.80 -3.82
CA GLY A 17 9.20 12.61 -4.31
C GLY A 17 8.92 11.34 -3.50
N TYR A 18 8.00 11.39 -2.53
CA TYR A 18 7.53 10.19 -1.85
C TYR A 18 6.41 9.52 -2.63
N TYR A 19 6.24 8.23 -2.35
CA TYR A 19 5.11 7.43 -2.78
C TYR A 19 4.42 6.82 -1.57
N TYR A 20 3.09 6.84 -1.56
CA TYR A 20 2.31 5.92 -0.73
C TYR A 20 2.45 4.51 -1.30
N ALA A 21 2.59 3.53 -0.41
CA ALA A 21 2.53 2.11 -0.71
C ALA A 21 1.34 1.51 0.04
N HIS A 22 0.31 1.12 -0.70
CA HIS A 22 -0.88 0.47 -0.17
C HIS A 22 -0.85 -1.03 -0.48
N ILE A 23 -1.14 -1.88 0.51
CA ILE A 23 -1.18 -3.34 0.41
C ILE A 23 -2.64 -3.80 0.60
N PRO A 24 -3.44 -3.91 -0.47
CA PRO A 24 -4.89 -4.08 -0.35
C PRO A 24 -5.30 -5.35 0.41
N ALA A 25 -4.58 -6.44 0.21
CA ALA A 25 -4.90 -7.73 0.84
C ALA A 25 -4.76 -7.71 2.37
N LEU A 26 -4.04 -6.73 2.91
CA LEU A 26 -3.79 -6.58 4.35
C LEU A 26 -4.38 -5.29 4.94
N ASP A 27 -4.96 -4.42 4.10
CA ASP A 27 -5.43 -3.08 4.47
C ASP A 27 -4.34 -2.26 5.20
N LEU A 28 -3.13 -2.27 4.64
CA LEU A 28 -1.97 -1.55 5.17
C LEU A 28 -1.53 -0.45 4.22
N THR A 29 -1.09 0.67 4.77
CA THR A 29 -0.54 1.79 4.00
C THR A 29 0.69 2.35 4.71
N THR A 30 1.72 2.64 3.94
CA THR A 30 2.93 3.36 4.39
C THR A 30 3.39 4.31 3.28
N HIS A 31 4.50 5.00 3.49
CA HIS A 31 5.12 5.83 2.46
C HIS A 31 6.65 5.76 2.53
N GLY A 32 7.31 6.07 1.43
CA GLY A 32 8.75 6.18 1.39
C GLY A 32 9.23 7.04 0.23
N GLN A 33 10.47 7.51 0.32
CA GLN A 33 11.07 8.34 -0.71
C GLN A 33 11.36 7.50 -1.96
N GLY A 34 10.77 7.88 -3.09
CA GLY A 34 10.83 7.12 -4.34
C GLY A 34 10.12 5.77 -4.26
N ILE A 35 10.08 5.08 -5.40
CA ILE A 35 9.46 3.75 -5.52
C ILE A 35 10.15 2.73 -4.62
N GLU A 36 11.48 2.71 -4.62
CA GLU A 36 12.27 1.75 -3.82
C GLU A 36 12.09 1.97 -2.32
N GLY A 37 12.10 3.23 -1.86
CA GLY A 37 11.88 3.55 -0.45
C GLY A 37 10.48 3.17 0.01
N ALA A 38 9.46 3.41 -0.81
CA ALA A 38 8.08 3.02 -0.49
C ALA A 38 7.91 1.49 -0.44
N LEU A 39 8.55 0.75 -1.34
CA LEU A 39 8.55 -0.71 -1.32
C LEU A 39 9.30 -1.29 -0.11
N SER A 40 10.43 -0.68 0.27
CA SER A 40 11.17 -1.09 1.48
C SER A 40 10.33 -0.86 2.72
N ALA A 41 9.71 0.33 2.86
CA ALA A 41 8.84 0.63 3.98
C ALA A 41 7.61 -0.30 4.04
N ALA A 42 7.07 -0.68 2.88
CA ALA A 42 5.97 -1.64 2.79
C ALA A 42 6.39 -3.03 3.27
N GLN A 43 7.58 -3.48 2.90
CA GLN A 43 8.11 -4.75 3.37
C GLN A 43 8.28 -4.74 4.90
N ASP A 44 8.91 -3.71 5.46
CA ASP A 44 9.11 -3.59 6.91
C ASP A 44 7.78 -3.59 7.67
N LEU A 45 6.80 -2.84 7.18
CA LEU A 45 5.45 -2.79 7.78
C LEU A 45 4.76 -4.16 7.75
N VAL A 46 4.79 -4.85 6.60
CA VAL A 46 4.16 -6.17 6.46
C VAL A 46 4.82 -7.21 7.36
N GLU A 47 6.14 -7.21 7.46
CA GLU A 47 6.87 -8.12 8.34
C GLU A 47 6.53 -7.90 9.82
N ALA A 48 6.50 -6.64 10.27
CA ALA A 48 6.11 -6.28 11.64
C ALA A 48 4.65 -6.68 11.94
N TRP A 49 3.73 -6.40 11.02
CA TRP A 49 2.32 -6.76 11.16
C TRP A 49 2.11 -8.27 11.22
N ILE A 50 2.81 -9.04 10.38
CA ILE A 50 2.75 -10.52 10.42
C ILE A 50 3.26 -11.05 11.75
N ALA A 51 4.35 -10.49 12.28
CA ALA A 51 4.89 -10.88 13.58
C ALA A 51 3.88 -10.64 14.70
N GLU A 52 3.21 -9.48 14.70
CA GLU A 52 2.15 -9.15 15.65
C GLU A 52 0.97 -10.13 15.57
N LYS A 53 0.47 -10.42 14.37
CA LYS A 53 -0.62 -11.40 14.18
C LYS A 53 -0.26 -12.77 14.75
N ARG A 54 0.95 -13.25 14.44
CA ARG A 54 1.43 -14.54 14.94
C ARG A 54 1.60 -14.55 16.46
N ALA A 55 2.06 -13.45 17.06
CA ALA A 55 2.18 -13.33 18.51
C ALA A 55 0.83 -13.43 19.24
N HIS A 56 -0.25 -13.01 18.59
CA HIS A 56 -1.62 -13.10 19.10
C HIS A 56 -2.37 -14.38 18.67
N GLY A 57 -1.71 -15.30 17.96
CA GLY A 57 -2.35 -16.52 17.45
C GLY A 57 -3.38 -16.26 16.34
N GLU A 58 -3.31 -15.10 15.70
CA GLU A 58 -4.22 -14.72 14.62
C GLU A 58 -3.76 -15.29 13.27
N ALA A 59 -4.72 -15.56 12.39
CA ALA A 59 -4.43 -16.01 11.04
C ALA A 59 -3.83 -14.86 10.20
N VAL A 60 -2.84 -15.19 9.39
CA VAL A 60 -2.25 -14.25 8.42
C VAL A 60 -2.94 -14.45 7.07
N PRO A 61 -3.60 -13.44 6.50
CA PRO A 61 -4.23 -13.54 5.19
C PRO A 61 -3.20 -13.88 4.11
N ILE A 62 -3.57 -14.77 3.19
CA ILE A 62 -2.76 -15.05 1.99
C ILE A 62 -3.45 -14.36 0.83
N GLU A 63 -2.72 -13.50 0.13
CA GLU A 63 -3.24 -12.86 -1.08
C GLU A 63 -3.53 -13.92 -2.16
N GLN A 64 -4.73 -13.85 -2.73
CA GLN A 64 -5.12 -14.65 -3.89
C GLN A 64 -4.73 -13.93 -5.19
N LYS A 65 -5.23 -14.35 -6.34
CA LYS A 65 -4.95 -13.63 -7.60
C LYS A 65 -5.47 -12.18 -7.50
N SER A 66 -4.56 -11.21 -7.46
CA SER A 66 -4.90 -9.78 -7.53
C SER A 66 -5.11 -9.35 -8.98
N LEU A 67 -6.15 -8.54 -9.20
CA LEU A 67 -6.48 -7.93 -10.49
C LEU A 67 -6.48 -6.41 -10.29
N ILE A 68 -5.67 -5.71 -11.08
CA ILE A 68 -5.67 -4.24 -11.11
C ILE A 68 -6.50 -3.84 -12.33
N ALA A 69 -7.49 -2.97 -12.10
CA ALA A 69 -8.34 -2.42 -13.14
C ALA A 69 -8.59 -0.93 -12.89
N GLN A 70 -8.90 -0.19 -13.95
CA GLN A 70 -9.28 1.22 -13.91
C GLN A 70 -10.68 1.36 -14.49
N ILE A 71 -11.47 2.29 -13.95
CA ILE A 71 -12.76 2.69 -14.49
C ILE A 71 -12.70 4.16 -14.89
N GLU A 72 -13.40 4.52 -15.96
CA GLU A 72 -13.59 5.91 -16.36
C GLU A 72 -14.93 6.41 -15.82
N VAL A 73 -14.94 7.58 -15.20
CA VAL A 73 -16.14 8.21 -14.62
C VAL A 73 -16.27 9.62 -15.20
N ALA A 74 -17.39 9.90 -15.87
CA ALA A 74 -17.62 11.15 -16.60
C ALA A 74 -17.75 12.40 -15.71
N ASP A 75 -18.01 12.24 -14.41
CA ASP A 75 -18.36 13.31 -13.47
C ASP A 75 -17.23 13.61 -12.44
N ALA A 76 -15.97 13.40 -12.81
CA ALA A 76 -14.82 13.69 -11.96
C ALA A 76 -14.38 15.17 -11.99
N LEU A 77 -15.21 16.07 -12.52
CA LEU A 77 -14.94 17.51 -12.68
C LEU A 77 -15.75 18.34 -11.69
N LEU A 78 -15.57 18.11 -10.40
CA LEU A 78 -15.91 19.12 -9.38
C LEU A 78 -14.67 19.36 -8.53
N ARG A 79 -13.79 20.25 -9.02
CA ARG A 79 -12.87 20.95 -8.13
C ARG A 79 -13.66 22.07 -7.43
N PRO A 80 -13.60 22.20 -6.10
CA PRO A 80 -14.10 23.38 -5.40
C PRO A 80 -13.34 24.66 -5.81
#